data_AF-A0A420WGZ3-F1
#
_entry.id   AF-A0A420WGZ3-F1
#
_cell.length_a   1.000
_cell.length_b   1.000
_cell.length_c   1.000
_cell.angle_alpha   90.00
_cell.angle_beta   90.00
_cell.angle_gamma   90.00
#
_symmetry.space_group_name_H-M   'P 1'
#
loop_
_entity.id
_entity.type
_entity.pdbx_description
1 polymer ?
#
loop_
_entity_poly.entity_id
_entity_poly.type
_entity_poly.pdbx_seq_one_letter_code
_entity_poly.pdbx_strand_id
1 'polypeptide(L)'
;MKKLNHYPRAPMPEPSPTARRRMRRFLDHLADTGNVSAACRLAKLDRRTAYQWRAADADFRRLWQEALDAAVDALEAEARRRAVEGVEHPHFHQGQVAGTVKRYSDALLMFLLRAHRPERFRERHADTPADPAGDKDDAEQAARAALERRLDRLAAGRDPQDDPDGAERGGGGPPAA
;
A
#
# COMPACT_ATOMS: atom_id res chain seq x y z
N MET A 1 26.40 20.46 6.63
CA MET A 1 26.16 19.16 7.31
C MET A 1 25.45 19.41 8.64
N LYS A 2 24.16 19.12 8.76
CA LYS A 2 23.40 19.27 10.02
C LYS A 2 23.74 18.08 10.92
N LYS A 3 24.37 18.34 12.08
CA LYS A 3 24.72 17.30 13.05
C LYS A 3 23.44 16.58 13.51
N LEU A 4 23.33 15.28 13.22
CA LEU A 4 22.35 14.41 13.88
C LEU A 4 22.73 14.40 15.36
N ASN A 5 21.88 14.98 16.20
CA ASN A 5 22.11 15.05 17.64
C ASN A 5 21.94 13.64 18.24
N HIS A 6 23.01 12.85 18.24
CA HIS A 6 23.13 11.62 19.00
C HIS A 6 23.34 11.99 20.46
N TYR A 7 22.24 12.06 21.22
CA TYR A 7 22.31 12.36 22.65
C TYR A 7 22.51 11.05 23.44
N PRO A 8 23.60 10.90 24.22
CA PRO A 8 23.74 9.80 25.15
C PRO A 8 22.70 9.94 26.25
N ARG A 9 21.90 8.90 26.48
CA ARG A 9 20.71 9.02 27.32
C ARG A 9 20.96 8.54 28.74
N ALA A 10 21.33 9.47 29.62
CA ALA A 10 21.13 9.27 31.04
C ALA A 10 19.67 8.84 31.30
N PRO A 11 19.39 7.95 32.27
CA PRO A 11 18.02 7.59 32.61
C PRO A 11 17.21 8.86 32.89
N MET A 12 16.06 8.98 32.23
CA MET A 12 15.20 10.16 32.41
C MET A 12 14.77 10.22 33.87
N PRO A 13 14.81 11.39 34.53
CA PRO A 13 14.23 11.53 35.85
C PRO A 13 12.74 11.18 35.82
N GLU A 14 12.22 10.68 36.95
CA GLU A 14 10.81 10.29 37.11
C GLU A 14 9.85 11.33 36.53
N PRO A 15 8.85 10.92 35.72
CA PRO A 15 7.98 11.87 35.03
C PRO A 15 7.14 12.64 36.05
N SER A 16 7.11 13.97 35.89
CA SER A 16 6.30 14.86 36.71
C SER A 16 4.80 14.51 36.59
N PRO A 17 3.96 14.87 37.59
CA PRO A 17 2.51 14.60 37.53
C PRO A 17 1.85 15.13 36.24
N THR A 18 2.31 16.28 35.74
CA THR A 18 1.85 16.85 34.48
C THR A 18 2.28 16.01 33.27
N ALA A 19 3.53 15.49 33.26
CA ALA A 19 3.99 14.58 32.22
C ALA A 19 3.17 13.29 32.20
N ARG A 20 2.93 12.66 33.37
CA ARG A 20 2.10 11.44 33.48
C ARG A 20 0.68 11.65 32.95
N ARG A 21 0.05 12.79 33.26
CA ARG A 21 -1.27 13.14 32.72
C ARG A 21 -1.26 13.29 31.19
N ARG A 22 -0.20 13.86 30.61
CA ARG A 22 -0.06 13.95 29.14
C ARG A 22 0.20 12.58 28.52
N MET A 23 1.02 11.73 29.14
CA MET A 23 1.23 10.33 28.74
C MET A 23 -0.10 9.57 28.68
N ARG A 24 -0.92 9.67 29.73
CA ARG A 24 -2.23 9.01 29.76
C ARG A 24 -3.15 9.50 28.64
N ARG A 25 -3.32 10.82 28.49
CA ARG A 25 -4.15 11.39 27.39
C ARG A 25 -3.66 10.98 26.01
N PHE A 26 -2.34 10.86 25.85
CA PHE A 26 -1.74 10.39 24.61
C PHE A 26 -2.10 8.93 24.36
N LEU A 27 -1.94 8.05 25.35
CA LEU A 27 -2.22 6.62 25.24
C LEU A 27 -3.71 6.35 25.02
N ASP A 28 -4.59 7.02 25.77
CA ASP A 28 -6.04 6.87 25.63
C ASP A 28 -6.49 7.19 24.18
N HIS A 29 -6.04 8.32 23.62
CA HIS A 29 -6.41 8.69 22.25
C HIS A 29 -5.70 7.86 21.18
N LEU A 30 -4.52 7.32 21.48
CA LEU A 30 -3.85 6.39 20.60
C LEU A 30 -4.63 5.07 20.53
N ALA A 31 -5.19 4.60 21.65
CA ALA A 31 -6.03 3.42 21.73
C ALA A 31 -7.32 3.59 20.91
N ASP A 32 -7.90 4.80 20.92
CA ASP A 32 -9.12 5.07 20.16
C ASP A 32 -8.89 5.19 18.64
N THR A 33 -7.71 5.65 18.21
CA THR A 33 -7.52 6.12 16.82
C THR A 33 -6.36 5.50 16.05
N GLY A 34 -5.40 4.90 16.75
CA GLY A 34 -4.11 4.48 16.19
C GLY A 34 -3.25 5.64 15.63
N ASN A 35 -3.69 6.90 15.78
CA ASN A 35 -3.06 8.04 15.13
C ASN A 35 -2.17 8.83 16.10
N VAL A 36 -0.86 8.56 16.01
CA VAL A 36 0.17 9.23 16.82
C VAL A 36 0.12 10.76 16.70
N SER A 37 -0.15 11.30 15.51
CA SER A 37 -0.20 12.75 15.30
C SER A 37 -1.38 13.40 16.00
N ALA A 38 -2.56 12.77 15.91
CA ALA A 38 -3.76 13.21 16.60
C ALA A 38 -3.57 13.10 18.13
N ALA A 39 -3.01 11.98 18.61
CA ALA A 39 -2.74 11.75 20.03
C ALA A 39 -1.77 12.78 20.61
N CYS A 40 -0.69 13.11 19.89
CA CYS A 40 0.24 14.17 20.28
C CYS A 40 -0.47 15.54 20.38
N ARG A 41 -1.29 15.90 19.39
CA ARG A 41 -2.04 17.16 19.39
C ARG A 41 -3.00 17.25 20.58
N LEU A 42 -3.74 16.18 20.87
CA LEU A 42 -4.67 16.12 22.01
C LEU A 42 -3.92 16.22 23.35
N ALA A 43 -2.81 15.49 23.48
CA ALA A 43 -2.00 15.47 24.70
C ALA A 43 -1.14 16.74 24.89
N LYS A 44 -1.13 17.65 23.91
CA LYS A 44 -0.25 18.84 23.86
C LYS A 44 1.22 18.44 23.99
N LEU A 45 1.63 17.45 23.19
CA LEU A 45 2.99 16.93 23.10
C LEU A 45 3.56 17.20 21.72
N ASP A 46 4.85 17.54 21.69
CA ASP A 46 5.62 17.39 20.46
C ASP A 46 5.85 15.91 20.16
N ARG A 47 5.82 15.54 18.88
CA ARG A 47 5.99 14.15 18.46
C ARG A 47 7.36 13.59 18.89
N ARG A 48 8.42 14.40 18.86
CA ARG A 48 9.76 14.01 19.35
C ARG A 48 9.73 13.65 20.82
N THR A 49 8.99 14.41 21.65
CA THR A 49 8.84 14.12 23.09
C THR A 49 8.18 12.77 23.32
N ALA A 50 7.11 12.46 22.57
CA ALA A 50 6.41 11.18 22.69
C ALA A 50 7.33 9.98 22.34
N TYR A 51 8.10 10.08 21.25
CA TYR A 51 9.09 9.05 20.90
C TYR A 51 10.26 8.97 21.88
N GLN A 52 10.70 10.10 22.44
CA GLN A 52 11.68 10.09 23.51
C GLN A 52 11.13 9.31 24.71
N TRP A 53 9.92 9.59 25.18
CA TRP A 53 9.32 8.81 26.27
C TRP A 53 9.28 7.31 25.95
N ARG A 54 8.80 6.96 24.74
CA ARG A 54 8.80 5.56 24.27
C ARG A 54 10.18 4.90 24.31
N ALA A 55 11.24 5.64 24.01
CA ALA A 55 12.59 5.10 24.03
C ALA A 55 13.19 4.96 25.44
N ALA A 56 12.73 5.74 26.44
CA ALA A 56 13.31 5.75 27.79
C ALA A 56 12.56 4.84 28.75
N ASP A 57 11.25 4.79 28.59
CA ASP A 57 10.34 4.19 29.55
C ASP A 57 9.78 2.91 28.91
N ALA A 58 10.17 1.77 29.48
CA ALA A 58 9.75 0.47 29.01
C ALA A 58 8.23 0.25 29.21
N ASP A 59 7.66 0.78 30.30
CA ASP A 59 6.23 0.68 30.57
C ASP A 59 5.43 1.54 29.61
N PHE A 60 5.85 2.79 29.38
CA PHE A 60 5.20 3.65 28.39
C PHE A 60 5.28 3.04 26.98
N ARG A 61 6.40 2.37 26.63
CA ARG A 61 6.54 1.66 25.35
C ARG A 61 5.59 0.47 25.22
N ARG A 62 5.42 -0.31 26.30
CA ARG A 62 4.47 -1.42 26.35
C ARG A 62 3.04 -0.90 26.21
N LEU A 63 2.64 0.08 27.02
CA LEU A 63 1.32 0.70 26.95
C LEU A 63 1.04 1.34 25.58
N TRP A 64 2.05 1.92 24.94
CA TRP A 64 1.93 2.42 23.57
C TRP A 64 1.57 1.31 22.60
N GLN A 65 2.23 0.15 22.70
CA GLN A 65 1.94 -0.99 21.84
C GLN A 65 0.53 -1.52 22.10
N GLU A 66 0.15 -1.70 23.37
CA GLU A 66 -1.20 -2.11 23.77
C GLU A 66 -2.29 -1.16 23.23
N ALA A 67 -2.02 0.15 23.24
CA ALA A 67 -2.92 1.13 22.64
C ALA A 67 -3.02 0.96 21.11
N LEU A 68 -1.91 0.72 20.41
CA LEU A 68 -1.97 0.45 18.97
C LEU A 68 -2.73 -0.83 18.66
N ASP A 69 -2.53 -1.89 19.44
CA ASP A 69 -3.22 -3.16 19.27
C ASP A 69 -4.73 -2.98 19.48
N ALA A 70 -5.15 -2.25 20.53
CA ALA A 70 -6.56 -1.92 20.77
C ALA A 70 -7.20 -1.13 19.61
N ALA A 71 -6.46 -0.18 19.01
CA ALA A 71 -6.94 0.56 17.85
C ALA A 71 -7.12 -0.34 16.62
N VAL A 72 -6.22 -1.32 16.43
CA VAL A 72 -6.32 -2.31 15.35
C VAL A 72 -7.51 -3.24 15.59
N ASP A 73 -7.71 -3.74 16.82
CA ASP A 73 -8.86 -4.58 17.18
C ASP A 73 -10.19 -3.87 16.87
N ALA A 74 -10.27 -2.57 17.16
CA ALA A 74 -11.44 -1.76 16.82
C ALA A 74 -11.66 -1.64 15.29
N LEU A 75 -10.58 -1.47 14.51
CA LEU A 75 -10.66 -1.47 13.04
C LEU A 75 -11.08 -2.84 12.49
N GLU A 76 -10.59 -3.94 13.06
CA GLU A 76 -10.97 -5.29 12.67
C GLU A 76 -12.46 -5.55 12.97
N ALA A 77 -12.94 -5.14 14.14
CA ALA A 77 -14.35 -5.22 14.50
C ALA A 77 -15.24 -4.41 13.53
N GLU A 78 -14.82 -3.18 13.19
CA GLU A 78 -15.51 -2.34 12.22
C GLU A 78 -15.58 -3.00 10.84
N ALA A 79 -14.45 -3.53 10.36
CA ALA A 79 -14.35 -4.24 9.10
C ALA A 79 -15.27 -5.46 9.06
N ARG A 80 -15.29 -6.26 10.14
CA ARG A 80 -16.18 -7.42 10.28
C ARG A 80 -17.65 -7.03 10.20
N ARG A 81 -18.08 -6.00 10.94
CA ARG A 81 -19.47 -5.51 10.90
C ARG A 81 -19.85 -5.06 9.49
N ARG A 82 -18.98 -4.32 8.78
CA ARG A 82 -19.26 -3.93 7.38
C ARG A 82 -19.32 -5.11 6.42
N ALA A 83 -18.47 -6.12 6.62
CA ALA A 83 -18.44 -7.31 5.79
C ALA A 83 -19.67 -8.22 6.03
N VAL A 84 -20.05 -8.43 7.28
CA VAL A 84 -21.04 -9.45 7.68
C VAL A 84 -22.43 -8.85 7.89
N GLU A 85 -22.54 -7.69 8.52
CA GLU A 85 -23.83 -7.05 8.81
C GLU A 85 -24.21 -6.01 7.75
N GLY A 86 -23.22 -5.51 6.99
CA GLY A 86 -23.40 -4.49 5.96
C GLY A 86 -23.60 -3.09 6.52
N VAL A 87 -23.79 -2.12 5.62
CA VAL A 87 -24.09 -0.73 5.93
C VAL A 87 -25.35 -0.34 5.17
N GLU A 88 -26.24 0.42 5.80
CA GLU A 88 -27.43 0.95 5.11
C GLU A 88 -27.05 2.10 4.18
N HIS A 89 -27.51 2.01 2.93
CA HIS A 89 -27.35 3.07 1.94
C HIS A 89 -28.72 3.51 1.45
N PRO A 90 -28.94 4.82 1.27
CA PRO A 90 -30.18 5.31 0.69
C PRO A 90 -30.33 4.80 -0.75
N HIS A 91 -31.50 4.29 -1.06
CA HIS A 91 -31.92 3.95 -2.41
C HIS A 91 -32.76 5.11 -2.96
N PHE A 92 -32.37 5.64 -4.12
CA PHE A 92 -33.06 6.76 -4.75
C PHE A 92 -33.86 6.30 -5.96
N HIS A 93 -35.09 6.80 -6.07
CA HIS A 93 -35.91 6.67 -7.26
C HIS A 93 -36.43 8.06 -7.63
N GLN A 94 -36.19 8.49 -8.88
CA GLN A 94 -36.57 9.81 -9.37
C GLN A 94 -36.07 10.99 -8.50
N GLY A 95 -34.84 10.88 -7.97
CA GLY A 95 -34.23 11.93 -7.14
C GLY A 95 -34.74 12.01 -5.70
N GLN A 96 -35.68 11.14 -5.31
CA GLN A 96 -36.21 11.05 -3.94
C GLN A 96 -35.70 9.77 -3.26
N VAL A 97 -35.49 9.81 -1.94
CA VAL A 97 -35.14 8.61 -1.16
C VAL A 97 -36.38 7.71 -1.14
N ALA A 98 -36.24 6.54 -1.76
CA ALA A 98 -37.30 5.53 -1.89
C ALA A 98 -37.14 4.37 -0.89
N GLY A 99 -36.08 4.38 -0.07
CA GLY A 99 -35.83 3.39 0.98
C GLY A 99 -34.35 3.27 1.31
N THR A 100 -33.99 2.21 2.04
CA THR A 100 -32.58 1.83 2.29
C THR A 100 -32.29 0.45 1.73
N VAL A 101 -31.07 0.26 1.25
CA VAL A 101 -30.52 -1.03 0.88
C VAL A 101 -29.28 -1.30 1.73
N LYS A 102 -29.20 -2.51 2.27
CA LYS A 102 -28.02 -2.96 3.01
C LYS A 102 -26.94 -3.39 2.01
N ARG A 103 -25.77 -2.75 2.06
CA ARG A 103 -24.59 -3.12 1.26
C ARG A 103 -23.54 -3.79 2.13
N TYR A 104 -23.16 -4.99 1.72
CA TYR A 104 -22.06 -5.74 2.32
C TYR A 104 -20.75 -5.42 1.59
N SER A 105 -19.62 -5.64 2.25
CA SER A 105 -18.30 -5.45 1.66
C SER A 105 -17.59 -6.77 1.46
N ASP A 106 -17.71 -7.34 0.26
CA ASP A 106 -17.03 -8.58 -0.12
C ASP A 106 -15.51 -8.44 -0.09
N ALA A 107 -15.01 -7.24 -0.40
CA ALA A 107 -13.58 -6.91 -0.29
C ALA A 107 -13.08 -7.04 1.15
N LEU A 108 -13.82 -6.51 2.14
CA LEU A 108 -13.48 -6.66 3.55
C LEU A 108 -13.66 -8.10 4.02
N LEU A 109 -14.68 -8.81 3.53
CA LEU A 109 -14.88 -10.23 3.83
C LEU A 109 -13.67 -11.05 3.36
N MET A 110 -13.25 -10.87 2.11
CA MET A 110 -12.08 -11.54 1.55
C MET A 110 -10.78 -11.14 2.26
N PHE A 111 -10.63 -9.86 2.63
CA PHE A 111 -9.49 -9.37 3.40
C PHE A 111 -9.37 -10.09 4.75
N LEU A 112 -10.47 -10.18 5.50
CA LEU A 112 -10.50 -10.86 6.80
C LEU A 112 -10.22 -12.36 6.68
N LEU A 113 -10.77 -13.03 5.66
CA LEU A 113 -10.48 -14.45 5.40
C LEU A 113 -9.00 -14.69 5.11
N ARG A 114 -8.37 -13.82 4.30
CA ARG A 114 -6.93 -13.89 3.99
C ARG A 114 -6.06 -13.62 5.22
N ALA A 115 -6.47 -12.71 6.09
CA ALA A 115 -5.74 -12.38 7.32
C ALA A 115 -5.75 -13.53 8.33
N HIS A 116 -6.91 -14.18 8.55
CA HIS A 116 -7.04 -15.22 9.59
C HIS A 116 -6.81 -16.65 9.10
N ARG A 117 -6.87 -16.91 7.79
CA ARG A 117 -6.67 -18.25 7.18
C ARG A 117 -5.83 -18.15 5.88
N PRO A 118 -4.62 -17.56 5.94
CA PRO A 118 -3.80 -17.30 4.75
C PRO A 118 -3.47 -18.57 3.96
N GLU A 119 -3.29 -19.71 4.63
CA GLU A 119 -3.01 -21.00 4.01
C GLU A 119 -4.12 -21.48 3.06
N ARG A 120 -5.35 -20.98 3.23
CA ARG A 120 -6.52 -21.33 2.40
C ARG A 120 -6.89 -20.26 1.38
N PHE A 121 -6.73 -18.98 1.73
CA PHE A 121 -7.29 -17.87 0.95
C PHE A 121 -6.26 -16.94 0.33
N ARG A 122 -4.96 -17.09 0.64
CA ARG A 122 -3.90 -16.32 0.00
C ARG A 122 -3.73 -16.82 -1.43
N GLU A 123 -3.67 -15.89 -2.38
CA GLU A 123 -3.37 -16.22 -3.77
C GLU A 123 -1.97 -16.84 -3.82
N ARG A 124 -1.90 -18.09 -4.28
CA ARG A 124 -0.65 -18.64 -4.79
C ARG A 124 -0.43 -17.99 -6.13
N HIS A 125 0.48 -17.04 -6.22
CA HIS A 125 1.17 -16.84 -7.48
C HIS A 125 1.85 -18.18 -7.76
N ALA A 126 1.41 -18.89 -8.80
CA ALA A 126 2.26 -19.91 -9.35
C ALA A 126 3.58 -19.20 -9.65
N ASP A 127 4.67 -19.66 -9.02
CA ASP A 127 5.99 -19.33 -9.53
C ASP A 127 5.98 -19.85 -10.97
N THR A 128 5.72 -18.97 -11.93
CA THR A 128 6.20 -19.19 -13.28
C THR A 128 7.67 -19.53 -13.08
N PRO A 129 8.14 -20.71 -13.53
CA PRO A 129 9.55 -21.06 -13.39
C PRO A 129 10.33 -19.86 -13.89
N ALA A 130 11.16 -19.28 -13.01
CA ALA A 130 12.08 -18.26 -13.42
C ALA A 130 12.85 -18.86 -14.60
N ASP A 131 12.75 -18.23 -15.78
CA ASP A 131 13.67 -18.49 -16.87
C ASP A 131 15.08 -18.55 -16.27
N PRO A 132 15.89 -19.57 -16.59
CA PRO A 132 17.20 -19.73 -15.99
C PRO A 132 18.04 -18.50 -16.34
N ALA A 133 18.24 -17.64 -15.34
CA ALA A 133 19.26 -16.59 -15.24
C ALA A 133 19.92 -16.20 -16.58
N GLY A 134 19.22 -15.42 -17.40
CA GLY A 134 19.86 -14.50 -18.34
C GLY A 134 20.18 -13.23 -17.59
N ASP A 135 21.46 -12.85 -17.55
CA ASP A 135 21.96 -11.69 -16.81
C ASP A 135 21.10 -10.46 -17.13
N LYS A 136 20.55 -9.81 -16.09
CA LYS A 136 19.61 -8.69 -16.28
C LYS A 136 20.26 -7.53 -17.04
N ASP A 137 21.58 -7.45 -16.96
CA ASP A 137 22.40 -6.47 -17.66
C ASP A 137 22.41 -6.70 -19.18
N ASP A 138 22.34 -7.96 -19.65
CA ASP A 138 22.31 -8.29 -21.08
C ASP A 138 20.97 -7.93 -21.71
N ALA A 139 19.87 -8.20 -20.99
CA ALA A 139 18.53 -7.85 -21.44
C ALA A 139 18.34 -6.33 -21.50
N GLU A 140 18.89 -5.59 -20.53
CA GLU A 140 18.79 -4.13 -20.49
C GLU A 140 19.67 -3.47 -21.56
N GLN A 141 20.88 -4.01 -21.82
CA GLN A 141 21.75 -3.56 -22.91
C GLN A 141 21.14 -3.84 -24.29
N ALA A 142 20.55 -5.02 -24.50
CA ALA A 142 19.88 -5.36 -25.75
C ALA A 142 18.67 -4.45 -26.03
N ALA A 143 17.89 -4.13 -25.00
CA ALA A 143 16.75 -3.21 -25.10
C ALA A 143 17.20 -1.79 -25.44
N ARG A 144 18.29 -1.30 -24.81
CA ARG A 144 18.87 0.02 -25.12
C ARG A 144 19.38 0.09 -26.56
N ALA A 145 20.11 -0.92 -27.02
CA ALA A 145 20.61 -0.98 -28.39
C ALA A 145 19.48 -1.08 -29.44
N ALA A 146 18.36 -1.71 -29.10
CA ALA A 146 17.18 -1.76 -29.97
C ALA A 146 16.47 -0.40 -30.07
N LEU A 147 16.39 0.33 -28.96
CA LEU A 147 15.80 1.68 -28.92
C LEU A 147 16.67 2.68 -29.71
N GLU A 148 17.97 2.63 -29.54
CA GLU A 148 18.92 3.51 -30.25
C GLU A 148 18.82 3.33 -31.76
N ARG A 149 18.82 2.09 -32.26
CA ARG A 149 18.57 1.79 -33.69
C ARG A 149 17.21 2.27 -34.20
N ARG A 150 16.20 2.37 -33.33
CA ARG A 150 14.88 2.88 -33.69
C ARG A 150 14.87 4.40 -33.74
N LEU A 151 15.59 5.05 -32.83
CA LEU A 151 15.79 6.50 -32.82
C LEU A 151 16.62 6.95 -34.03
N ASP A 152 17.68 6.23 -34.39
CA ASP A 152 18.49 6.52 -35.58
C ASP A 152 17.69 6.41 -36.88
N ARG A 153 16.80 5.40 -36.98
CA ARG A 153 15.90 5.25 -38.12
C ARG A 153 14.91 6.40 -38.25
N LEU A 154 14.39 6.87 -37.12
CA LEU A 154 13.48 8.03 -37.09
C LEU A 154 14.22 9.34 -37.38
N ALA A 155 15.45 9.49 -36.90
CA ALA A 155 16.31 10.65 -37.18
C ALA A 155 16.79 10.69 -38.64
N ALA A 156 16.97 9.53 -39.29
CA ALA A 156 17.33 9.42 -40.70
C ALA A 156 16.16 9.68 -41.67
N GLY A 157 14.95 9.96 -41.16
CA GLY A 157 13.82 10.45 -41.96
C GLY A 157 13.36 9.52 -43.09
N ARG A 158 13.43 8.20 -42.91
CA ARG A 158 12.92 7.22 -43.88
C ARG A 158 11.56 6.69 -43.44
N ASP A 159 10.51 7.03 -44.19
CA ASP A 159 9.18 6.44 -44.06
C ASP A 159 9.17 4.97 -44.53
N PRO A 160 8.32 4.09 -43.97
CA PRO A 160 8.32 2.65 -44.26
C PRO A 160 7.77 2.25 -45.64
N GLN A 161 7.46 3.21 -46.53
CA GLN A 161 6.71 2.95 -47.76
C GLN A 161 7.45 3.18 -49.08
N ASP A 162 8.76 3.43 -49.06
CA ASP A 162 9.58 3.47 -50.27
C ASP A 162 10.51 2.25 -50.37
N ASP A 163 9.95 1.14 -50.87
CA ASP A 163 10.73 0.08 -51.52
C ASP A 163 10.31 0.04 -53.01
N PRO A 164 11.11 0.59 -53.93
CA PRO A 164 10.93 0.37 -55.35
C PRO A 164 11.69 -0.90 -55.75
N ASP A 165 10.98 -1.80 -56.44
CA ASP A 165 11.49 -2.92 -57.25
C ASP A 165 11.42 -4.32 -56.61
N GLY A 166 10.27 -4.95 -56.84
CA GLY A 166 10.04 -6.39 -56.74
C GLY A 166 9.25 -6.89 -57.94
N ALA A 167 9.70 -6.55 -59.15
CA ALA A 167 9.13 -7.06 -60.39
C ALA A 167 9.47 -8.56 -60.58
N GLU A 168 8.41 -9.36 -60.55
CA GLU A 168 8.15 -10.57 -61.35
C GLU A 168 8.91 -11.88 -61.11
N ARG A 169 8.11 -12.92 -60.83
CA ARG A 169 7.97 -14.23 -61.52
C ARG A 169 7.17 -15.15 -60.59
N GLY A 170 6.10 -15.87 -60.93
CA GLY A 170 5.42 -16.18 -62.19
C GLY A 170 4.66 -17.52 -61.99
N GLY A 171 3.43 -17.61 -62.53
CA GLY A 171 2.64 -18.85 -62.77
C GLY A 171 2.15 -19.62 -61.52
N GLY A 172 0.89 -19.99 -61.35
CA GLY A 172 -0.16 -20.34 -62.31
C GLY A 172 -0.67 -21.74 -61.97
N GLY A 173 -1.89 -21.86 -61.43
CA GLY A 173 -2.58 -23.13 -61.20
C GLY A 173 -4.08 -22.91 -60.96
N PRO A 174 -4.97 -23.76 -61.51
CA PRO A 174 -6.22 -23.33 -62.14
C PRO A 174 -7.49 -23.42 -61.24
N PRO A 175 -8.64 -22.89 -61.70
CA PRO A 175 -9.79 -22.56 -60.86
C PRO A 175 -10.77 -23.72 -60.63
N ALA A 176 -11.67 -23.51 -59.65
CA ALA A 176 -12.75 -24.42 -59.28
C ALA A 176 -13.83 -24.56 -60.37
N ALA A 177 -14.03 -25.79 -60.86
CA ALA A 177 -15.31 -26.53 -60.97
C ALA A 177 -15.03 -27.90 -61.60
#